data_AF-A0A7C1BV95-F1
#
_entry.id   AF-A0A7C1BV95-F1
#
_cell.length_a   1.000
_cell.length_b   1.000
_cell.length_c   1.000
_cell.angle_alpha   90.00
_cell.angle_beta   90.00
_cell.angle_gamma   90.00
#
_symmetry.space_group_name_H-M   'P 1'
#
loop_
_entity.id
_entity.type
_entity.pdbx_description
1 polymer ?
#
loop_
_entity_poly.entity_id
_entity_poly.type
_entity_poly.pdbx_seq_one_letter_code
_entity_poly.pdbx_strand_id
1 'polypeptide(L)'
;MNLTKASQKIIKVTTLVIFTGNLLGSIIDPDIAPNITLSQEAWLTGRLDSAFILYLTELDTAIYTKPIIYYNLAYLSYLKGDTEKTTFFIEKSLSENKNFGPALFLYGLLQLKRNDFSKALRLLSKASIHYSFREYPEYYLGLIQLKKGELLKALRHFKKALRLNKKFTRTYPQMAKTYLLLGDTANAENVLLAGLSHSYDAEILLSLGDLYSSLGNERKAKKYYGLFAYFFPYHPSYQRVTEWLNSHGVENPYTTDFSPPPERNPEDRFFPIGEEKLYNVFFGPIKSGELYTKIADTLNFNGIDVYKVYFSIDSNPALAFIATVHSDYITYLDQNSKLAVRHFLHTRENKIINEKIYDFDRKNGKFICRVVQKDGHIQYIEKWLPRYTTDGTSILFYARQLVKEKRSERVMTIIDENFVVSDINFTGKFEPVEHNDTAEMGILITGKNHYKGILGFTGNFRGWFRNDHTYLPIQADFEIWVGRILIKMGSQLELKLRKFAR
;
A
#
# COMPACT_ATOMS: atom_id res chain seq x y z
N MET A 1 61.14 20.32 -23.23
CA MET A 1 61.56 19.37 -22.18
C MET A 1 60.66 19.59 -20.97
N ASN A 2 59.88 18.57 -20.62
CA ASN A 2 59.10 18.40 -19.38
C ASN A 2 57.91 19.32 -19.12
N LEU A 3 56.80 18.97 -19.78
CA LEU A 3 55.54 18.67 -19.10
C LEU A 3 55.80 17.78 -17.87
N THR A 4 55.35 18.15 -16.66
CA THR A 4 54.73 17.21 -15.69
C THR A 4 54.32 17.90 -14.38
N LYS A 5 53.09 17.60 -13.96
CA LYS A 5 52.50 17.74 -12.60
C LYS A 5 51.97 19.11 -12.13
N ALA A 6 51.42 19.94 -13.04
CA ALA A 6 50.57 21.07 -12.64
C ALA A 6 49.11 20.99 -13.16
N SER A 7 48.73 19.91 -13.85
CA SER A 7 47.43 19.77 -14.54
C SER A 7 46.46 18.74 -13.92
N GLN A 8 46.54 18.50 -12.61
CA GLN A 8 45.58 17.64 -11.88
C GLN A 8 44.85 18.36 -10.73
N LYS A 9 44.75 19.70 -10.78
CA LYS A 9 43.64 20.42 -10.15
C LYS A 9 42.45 20.44 -11.10
N ILE A 10 41.94 19.25 -11.43
CA ILE A 10 40.53 19.15 -11.81
C ILE A 10 39.80 19.39 -10.51
N ILE A 11 39.27 20.60 -10.41
CA ILE A 11 38.23 20.99 -9.49
C ILE A 11 37.08 19.99 -9.76
N LYS A 12 37.10 18.85 -9.07
CA LYS A 12 35.88 18.13 -8.73
C LYS A 12 35.14 19.10 -7.83
N VAL A 13 34.31 19.92 -8.46
CA VAL A 13 33.13 20.47 -7.82
C VAL A 13 32.29 19.24 -7.47
N THR A 14 32.68 18.57 -6.38
CA THR A 14 31.76 17.78 -5.61
C THR A 14 30.78 18.82 -5.13
N THR A 15 29.70 19.01 -5.89
CA THR A 15 28.51 19.67 -5.39
C THR A 15 28.02 18.76 -4.27
N LEU A 16 28.66 18.91 -3.12
CA LEU A 16 28.14 18.53 -1.83
C LEU A 16 26.97 19.50 -1.65
N VAL A 17 25.86 19.20 -2.34
CA VAL A 17 24.55 19.65 -1.87
C VAL A 17 24.39 18.89 -0.58
N ILE A 18 24.95 19.46 0.49
CA ILE A 18 24.62 19.12 1.84
C ILE A 18 23.12 19.47 1.93
N PHE A 19 22.26 18.49 1.68
CA PHE A 19 20.89 18.52 2.18
C PHE A 19 21.01 18.33 3.70
N THR A 20 21.45 19.36 4.41
CA THR A 20 21.12 19.56 5.82
C THR A 20 19.64 19.94 5.89
N GLY A 21 18.78 19.00 5.50
CA GLY A 21 17.37 19.04 5.83
C GLY A 21 17.20 18.17 7.05
N ASN A 22 17.21 18.78 8.24
CA ASN A 22 16.71 18.25 9.50
C ASN A 22 16.69 16.72 9.64
N LEU A 23 17.79 16.14 10.16
CA LEU A 23 17.81 14.76 10.66
C LEU A 23 16.74 14.48 11.74
N LEU A 24 16.11 15.53 12.28
CA LEU A 24 14.90 15.46 13.09
C LEU A 24 13.68 15.66 12.18
N GLY A 25 13.19 14.59 11.54
CA GLY A 25 11.92 14.66 10.82
C GLY A 25 11.70 13.72 9.65
N SER A 26 12.72 13.00 9.14
CA SER A 26 12.54 12.07 8.01
C SER A 26 11.60 10.91 8.34
N ILE A 27 10.75 10.51 7.40
CA ILE A 27 9.91 9.30 7.51
C ILE A 27 10.71 8.02 7.26
N ILE A 28 11.88 8.16 6.61
CA ILE A 28 12.86 7.08 6.48
C ILE A 28 13.85 7.28 7.61
N ASP A 29 13.91 6.31 8.51
CA ASP A 29 14.80 6.32 9.66
C ASP A 29 16.00 5.41 9.38
N PRO A 30 17.24 5.93 9.40
CA PRO A 30 18.44 5.13 9.17
C PRO A 30 18.59 3.95 10.12
N ASP A 31 18.04 4.04 11.34
CA ASP A 31 18.09 2.93 12.30
C ASP A 31 17.18 1.76 11.85
N ILE A 32 16.13 2.06 11.08
CA ILE A 32 15.21 1.06 10.53
C ILE A 32 15.71 0.55 9.18
N ALA A 33 16.12 1.45 8.30
CA ALA A 33 16.52 1.15 6.93
C ALA A 33 17.91 1.72 6.59
N PRO A 34 18.98 1.19 7.19
CA PRO A 34 20.34 1.77 7.12
C PRO A 34 20.99 1.70 5.74
N ASN A 35 20.48 0.83 4.85
CA ASN A 35 21.10 0.55 3.55
C ASN A 35 20.41 1.28 2.38
N ILE A 36 19.49 2.20 2.65
CA ILE A 36 18.87 3.03 1.62
C ILE A 36 19.90 4.04 1.13
N THR A 37 20.19 4.02 -0.18
CA THR A 37 21.03 5.03 -0.83
C THR A 37 20.31 6.37 -0.95
N LEU A 38 21.05 7.46 -1.13
CA LEU A 38 20.44 8.79 -1.35
C LEU A 38 19.51 8.83 -2.57
N SER A 39 19.84 8.10 -3.65
CA SER A 39 18.98 8.00 -4.84
C SER A 39 17.65 7.31 -4.55
N GLN A 40 17.68 6.24 -3.74
CA GLN A 40 16.50 5.51 -3.29
C GLN A 40 15.68 6.32 -2.30
N GLU A 41 16.30 7.04 -1.37
CA GLU A 41 15.62 7.95 -0.46
C GLU A 41 14.89 9.06 -1.24
N ALA A 42 15.58 9.68 -2.20
CA ALA A 42 14.98 10.68 -3.09
C ALA A 42 13.82 10.08 -3.90
N TRP A 43 13.97 8.86 -4.41
CA TRP A 43 12.90 8.13 -5.08
C TRP A 43 11.70 7.91 -4.16
N LEU A 44 11.89 7.26 -3.01
CA LEU A 44 10.85 6.91 -2.06
C LEU A 44 10.08 8.15 -1.59
N THR A 45 10.78 9.26 -1.34
CA THR A 45 10.20 10.53 -0.89
C THR A 45 9.56 11.37 -2.00
N GLY A 46 9.61 10.90 -3.26
CA GLY A 46 8.97 11.55 -4.40
C GLY A 46 9.76 12.68 -5.04
N ARG A 47 11.04 12.86 -4.68
CA ARG A 47 11.95 13.84 -5.28
C ARG A 47 12.55 13.27 -6.58
N LEU A 48 11.72 13.10 -7.61
CA LEU A 48 12.06 12.38 -8.84
C LEU A 48 13.25 12.97 -9.61
N ASP A 49 13.39 14.30 -9.63
CA ASP A 49 14.53 14.98 -10.26
C ASP A 49 15.84 14.71 -9.51
N SER A 50 15.82 14.85 -8.18
CA SER A 50 16.96 14.53 -7.33
C SER A 50 17.34 13.05 -7.46
N ALA A 51 16.37 12.15 -7.45
CA ALA A 51 16.60 10.71 -7.62
C ALA A 51 17.31 10.40 -8.94
N PHE A 52 16.88 11.04 -10.04
CA PHE A 52 17.52 10.86 -11.35
C PHE A 52 18.98 11.30 -11.35
N ILE A 53 19.27 12.48 -10.78
CA ILE A 53 20.64 12.99 -10.68
C ILE A 53 21.50 12.07 -9.81
N LEU A 54 20.98 11.62 -8.66
CA LEU A 54 21.70 10.74 -7.75
C LEU A 54 21.99 9.37 -8.39
N TYR A 55 21.03 8.77 -9.10
CA TYR A 55 21.28 7.53 -9.84
C TYR A 55 22.34 7.70 -10.95
N LEU A 56 22.43 8.86 -11.60
CA LEU A 56 23.51 9.12 -12.55
C LEU A 56 24.87 9.08 -11.86
N THR A 57 24.99 9.66 -10.66
CA THR A 57 26.25 9.63 -9.89
C THR A 57 26.63 8.23 -9.41
N GLU A 58 25.64 7.34 -9.23
CA GLU A 58 25.88 5.96 -8.80
C GLU A 58 26.42 5.04 -9.90
N LEU A 59 26.30 5.42 -11.17
CA LEU A 59 26.86 4.65 -12.29
C LEU A 59 28.38 4.43 -12.15
N ASP A 60 29.05 5.36 -11.46
CA ASP A 60 30.49 5.35 -11.24
C ASP A 60 30.91 4.66 -9.93
N THR A 61 29.97 4.26 -9.05
CA THR A 61 30.28 3.92 -7.65
C THR A 61 30.14 2.43 -7.28
N ALA A 62 29.86 1.53 -8.23
CA ALA A 62 29.76 0.08 -8.02
C ALA A 62 28.78 -0.41 -6.92
N ILE A 63 27.92 0.45 -6.37
CA ILE A 63 26.96 0.13 -5.30
C ILE A 63 25.92 -0.89 -5.76
N TYR A 64 25.43 -0.75 -6.99
CA TYR A 64 24.53 -1.70 -7.65
C TYR A 64 25.08 -2.13 -9.00
N THR A 65 24.55 -3.24 -9.53
CA THR A 65 24.90 -3.62 -10.90
C THR A 65 24.36 -2.57 -11.87
N LYS A 66 25.17 -2.22 -12.88
CA LYS A 66 24.80 -1.26 -13.92
C LYS A 66 23.41 -1.50 -14.56
N PRO A 67 22.96 -2.75 -14.83
CA PRO A 67 21.61 -2.99 -15.31
C PRO A 67 20.50 -2.35 -14.47
N ILE A 68 20.61 -2.39 -13.14
CA ILE A 68 19.60 -1.88 -12.21
C ILE A 68 19.58 -0.34 -12.24
N ILE A 69 20.75 0.29 -12.17
CA ILE A 69 20.87 1.76 -12.19
C ILE A 69 20.34 2.31 -13.52
N TYR A 70 20.75 1.71 -14.65
CA TYR A 70 20.23 2.09 -15.96
C TYR A 70 18.71 1.89 -16.05
N TYR A 71 18.16 0.81 -15.50
CA TYR A 71 16.71 0.65 -15.43
C TYR A 71 16.04 1.73 -14.58
N ASN A 72 16.58 2.08 -13.42
CA ASN A 72 16.01 3.12 -12.55
C ASN A 72 15.99 4.47 -13.27
N LEU A 73 17.07 4.83 -13.98
CA LEU A 73 17.14 6.03 -14.82
C LEU A 73 16.12 6.00 -15.97
N ALA A 74 15.96 4.84 -16.63
CA ALA A 74 14.94 4.66 -17.65
C ALA A 74 13.54 4.82 -17.10
N TYR A 75 13.26 4.26 -15.92
CA TYR A 75 11.96 4.31 -15.28
C TYR A 75 11.58 5.73 -14.86
N LEU A 76 12.53 6.48 -14.29
CA LEU A 76 12.35 7.91 -13.98
C LEU A 76 12.09 8.73 -15.25
N SER A 77 12.82 8.45 -16.33
CA SER A 77 12.59 9.11 -17.63
C SER A 77 11.21 8.77 -18.19
N TYR A 78 10.76 7.53 -18.02
CA TYR A 78 9.45 7.05 -18.47
C TYR A 78 8.32 7.78 -17.75
N LEU A 79 8.44 7.97 -16.43
CA LEU A 79 7.46 8.73 -15.63
C LEU A 79 7.35 10.20 -16.04
N LYS A 80 8.47 10.79 -16.49
CA LYS A 80 8.48 12.15 -17.07
C LYS A 80 7.99 12.21 -18.53
N GLY A 81 7.74 11.07 -19.15
CA GLY A 81 7.36 10.98 -20.56
C GLY A 81 8.53 11.15 -21.55
N ASP A 82 9.77 11.28 -21.08
CA ASP A 82 10.97 11.41 -21.90
C ASP A 82 11.31 10.06 -22.56
N THR A 83 10.71 9.86 -23.73
CA THR A 83 10.73 8.58 -24.45
C THR A 83 12.10 8.28 -25.05
N GLU A 84 12.89 9.30 -25.36
CA GLU A 84 14.26 9.15 -25.88
C GLU A 84 15.20 8.65 -24.79
N LYS A 85 15.27 9.35 -23.64
CA LYS A 85 16.10 8.90 -22.51
C LYS A 85 15.65 7.55 -21.98
N THR A 86 14.34 7.31 -21.93
CA THR A 86 13.79 6.00 -21.57
C THR A 86 14.37 4.91 -22.46
N THR A 87 14.34 5.09 -23.79
CA THR A 87 14.86 4.10 -24.73
C THR A 87 16.37 3.90 -24.55
N PHE A 88 17.12 4.99 -24.46
CA PHE A 88 18.57 4.95 -24.28
C PHE A 88 18.98 4.14 -23.05
N PHE A 89 18.40 4.43 -21.89
CA PHE A 89 18.77 3.74 -20.65
C PHE A 89 18.26 2.30 -20.58
N ILE A 90 17.10 2.00 -21.17
CA ILE A 90 16.64 0.60 -21.33
C ILE A 90 17.66 -0.21 -22.13
N GLU A 91 18.13 0.33 -23.25
CA GLU A 91 19.07 -0.36 -24.13
C GLU A 91 20.42 -0.57 -23.45
N LYS A 92 20.88 0.39 -22.65
CA LYS A 92 22.06 0.22 -21.78
C LYS A 92 21.86 -0.87 -20.73
N SER A 93 20.70 -0.88 -20.06
CA SER A 93 20.37 -1.93 -19.08
C SER A 93 20.40 -3.32 -19.73
N LEU A 94 19.80 -3.47 -20.91
CA LEU A 94 19.73 -4.74 -21.64
C LEU A 94 21.04 -5.12 -22.33
N SER A 95 21.94 -4.18 -22.62
CA SER A 95 23.29 -4.51 -23.10
C SER A 95 24.15 -5.14 -22.00
N GLU A 96 23.98 -4.69 -20.76
CA GLU A 96 24.66 -5.25 -19.58
C GLU A 96 24.03 -6.59 -19.17
N ASN A 97 22.70 -6.70 -19.21
CA ASN A 97 21.98 -7.94 -18.96
C ASN A 97 20.75 -8.09 -19.87
N LYS A 98 20.89 -8.90 -20.92
CA LYS A 98 19.85 -9.15 -21.94
C LYS A 98 18.55 -9.72 -21.38
N ASN A 99 18.60 -10.33 -20.20
CA ASN A 99 17.47 -10.96 -19.53
C ASN A 99 17.03 -10.20 -18.27
N PHE A 100 17.41 -8.92 -18.12
CA PHE A 100 16.94 -8.13 -16.99
C PHE A 100 15.43 -7.87 -17.11
N GLY A 101 14.65 -8.64 -16.35
CA GLY A 101 13.19 -8.68 -16.39
C GLY A 101 12.50 -7.30 -16.29
N PRO A 102 12.88 -6.44 -15.33
CA PRO A 102 12.30 -5.10 -15.21
C PRO A 102 12.49 -4.23 -16.46
N ALA A 103 13.68 -4.24 -17.06
CA ALA A 103 13.95 -3.48 -18.30
C ALA A 103 13.23 -4.06 -19.52
N LEU A 104 13.16 -5.39 -19.65
CA LEU A 104 12.36 -6.05 -20.69
C LEU A 104 10.88 -5.65 -20.59
N PHE A 105 10.34 -5.64 -19.37
CA PHE A 105 8.98 -5.24 -19.09
C PHE A 105 8.74 -3.78 -19.47
N LEU A 106 9.56 -2.85 -18.97
CA LEU A 106 9.46 -1.42 -19.27
C LEU A 106 9.58 -1.15 -20.78
N TYR A 107 10.47 -1.86 -21.48
CA TYR A 107 10.59 -1.72 -22.93
C TYR A 107 9.33 -2.19 -23.65
N GLY A 108 8.75 -3.31 -23.20
CA GLY A 108 7.46 -3.79 -23.68
C GLY A 108 6.35 -2.76 -23.52
N LEU A 109 6.27 -2.09 -22.35
CA LEU A 109 5.30 -1.00 -22.11
C LEU A 109 5.54 0.21 -23.02
N LEU A 110 6.80 0.55 -23.28
CA LEU A 110 7.14 1.65 -24.18
C LEU A 110 6.71 1.35 -25.63
N GLN A 111 6.92 0.12 -26.10
CA GLN A 111 6.46 -0.29 -27.43
C GLN A 111 4.94 -0.34 -27.54
N LEU A 112 4.25 -0.74 -26.46
CA LEU A 112 2.79 -0.63 -26.38
C LEU A 112 2.32 0.82 -26.55
N LYS A 113 2.96 1.77 -25.87
CA LYS A 113 2.65 3.20 -26.00
C LYS A 113 2.87 3.71 -27.43
N ARG A 114 3.85 3.14 -28.14
CA ARG A 114 4.13 3.41 -29.57
C ARG A 114 3.24 2.61 -30.55
N ASN A 115 2.29 1.83 -30.05
CA ASN A 115 1.46 0.90 -30.83
C ASN A 115 2.24 -0.18 -31.62
N ASP A 116 3.52 -0.45 -31.31
CA ASP A 116 4.26 -1.57 -31.87
C ASP A 116 3.93 -2.86 -31.08
N PHE A 117 2.76 -3.43 -31.36
CA PHE A 117 2.29 -4.65 -30.71
C PHE A 117 3.21 -5.84 -30.96
N SER A 118 3.90 -5.88 -32.10
CA SER A 118 4.76 -7.00 -32.49
C SER A 118 5.97 -7.09 -31.56
N LYS A 119 6.67 -5.97 -31.37
CA LYS A 119 7.84 -5.87 -30.51
C LYS A 119 7.42 -5.94 -29.04
N ALA A 120 6.29 -5.32 -28.67
CA ALA A 120 5.72 -5.42 -27.34
C ALA A 120 5.45 -6.87 -26.92
N LEU A 121 4.77 -7.66 -27.76
CA LEU A 121 4.49 -9.09 -27.48
C LEU A 121 5.77 -9.87 -27.21
N ARG A 122 6.80 -9.67 -28.05
CA ARG A 122 8.09 -10.35 -27.89
C ARG A 122 8.79 -9.98 -26.58
N LEU A 123 8.85 -8.69 -26.25
CA LEU A 123 9.49 -8.19 -25.04
C LEU A 123 8.74 -8.62 -23.77
N LEU A 124 7.43 -8.49 -23.75
CA LEU A 124 6.59 -8.90 -22.61
C LEU A 124 6.59 -10.41 -22.42
N SER A 125 6.65 -11.21 -23.49
CA SER A 125 6.80 -12.67 -23.39
C SER A 125 8.14 -13.08 -22.77
N LYS A 126 9.22 -12.34 -23.05
CA LYS A 126 10.49 -12.56 -22.36
C LYS A 126 10.42 -12.10 -20.90
N ALA A 127 9.79 -10.95 -20.64
CA ALA A 127 9.62 -10.43 -19.29
C ALA A 127 8.78 -11.38 -18.41
N SER A 128 7.77 -12.08 -18.94
CA SER A 128 6.98 -13.05 -18.17
C SER A 128 7.77 -14.26 -17.68
N ILE A 129 8.98 -14.48 -18.20
CA ILE A 129 9.91 -15.52 -17.76
C ILE A 129 10.90 -14.96 -16.74
N HIS A 130 11.48 -13.79 -17.03
CA HIS A 130 12.63 -13.24 -16.31
C HIS A 130 12.30 -12.21 -15.23
N TYR A 131 11.10 -11.64 -15.23
CA TYR A 131 10.69 -10.68 -14.21
C TYR A 131 10.12 -11.42 -12.99
N SER A 132 10.44 -10.97 -11.78
CA SER A 132 9.91 -11.55 -10.54
C SER A 132 8.40 -11.32 -10.39
N PHE A 133 7.90 -10.17 -10.86
CA PHE A 133 6.47 -9.81 -10.85
C PHE A 133 5.79 -10.19 -12.17
N ARG A 134 5.72 -11.50 -12.44
CA ARG A 134 5.25 -12.08 -13.72
C ARG A 134 3.79 -11.76 -14.05
N GLU A 135 2.97 -11.44 -13.05
CA GLU A 135 1.57 -11.04 -13.23
C GLU A 135 1.43 -9.78 -14.08
N TYR A 136 2.41 -8.86 -14.02
CA TYR A 136 2.40 -7.63 -14.81
C TYR A 136 2.57 -7.90 -16.31
N PRO A 137 3.65 -8.56 -16.80
CA PRO A 137 3.77 -8.92 -18.20
C PRO A 137 2.56 -9.73 -18.72
N GLU A 138 2.07 -10.72 -17.96
CA GLU A 138 0.92 -11.52 -18.37
C GLU A 138 -0.36 -10.68 -18.54
N TYR A 139 -0.61 -9.72 -17.65
CA TYR A 139 -1.72 -8.78 -17.81
C TYR A 139 -1.61 -7.93 -19.07
N TYR A 140 -0.43 -7.37 -19.37
CA TYR A 140 -0.25 -6.58 -20.60
C TYR A 140 -0.31 -7.43 -21.87
N LEU A 141 0.16 -8.68 -21.83
CA LEU A 141 -0.07 -9.63 -22.92
C LEU A 141 -1.57 -9.86 -23.14
N GLY A 142 -2.35 -10.03 -22.08
CA GLY A 142 -3.81 -10.13 -22.13
C GLY A 142 -4.47 -8.90 -22.76
N LEU A 143 -4.05 -7.69 -22.36
CA LEU A 143 -4.52 -6.43 -22.96
C LEU A 143 -4.24 -6.35 -24.46
N ILE A 144 -3.06 -6.79 -24.91
CA ILE A 144 -2.73 -6.81 -26.34
C ILE A 144 -3.67 -7.75 -27.10
N GLN A 145 -3.87 -8.97 -26.59
CA GLN A 145 -4.77 -9.93 -27.24
C GLN A 145 -6.20 -9.41 -27.28
N LEU A 146 -6.67 -8.78 -26.20
CA LEU A 146 -7.98 -8.14 -26.14
C LEU A 146 -8.12 -7.06 -27.21
N LYS A 147 -7.12 -6.19 -27.37
CA LYS A 147 -7.11 -5.14 -28.41
C LYS A 147 -7.08 -5.72 -29.83
N LYS A 148 -6.52 -6.91 -30.02
CA LYS A 148 -6.54 -7.65 -31.30
C LYS A 148 -7.86 -8.40 -31.57
N GLY A 149 -8.82 -8.40 -30.63
CA GLY A 149 -10.04 -9.20 -30.73
C GLY A 149 -9.84 -10.69 -30.42
N GLU A 150 -8.66 -11.09 -29.95
CA GLU A 150 -8.30 -12.48 -29.64
C GLU A 150 -8.77 -12.84 -28.21
N LEU A 151 -10.08 -12.79 -27.99
CA LEU A 151 -10.71 -12.80 -26.65
C LEU A 151 -10.31 -14.02 -25.80
N LEU A 152 -10.26 -15.22 -26.39
CA LEU A 152 -9.86 -16.45 -25.68
C LEU A 152 -8.39 -16.43 -25.27
N LYS A 153 -7.51 -15.85 -26.08
CA LYS A 153 -6.09 -15.68 -25.73
C LYS A 153 -5.93 -14.63 -24.63
N ALA A 154 -6.71 -13.55 -24.68
CA ALA A 154 -6.74 -12.55 -23.62
C ALA A 154 -7.13 -13.16 -22.26
N LEU A 155 -8.23 -13.93 -22.21
CA LEU A 155 -8.65 -14.64 -21.00
C LEU A 155 -7.57 -15.59 -20.47
N ARG A 156 -6.84 -16.30 -21.35
CA ARG A 156 -5.75 -17.20 -20.94
C ARG A 156 -4.65 -16.44 -20.20
N HIS A 157 -4.23 -15.30 -20.73
CA HIS A 157 -3.20 -14.46 -20.11
C HIS A 157 -3.68 -13.84 -18.80
N PHE A 158 -4.90 -13.31 -18.76
CA PHE A 158 -5.45 -12.75 -17.53
C PHE A 158 -5.63 -13.81 -16.42
N LYS A 159 -6.13 -15.00 -16.76
CA LYS A 159 -6.20 -16.13 -15.81
C LYS A 159 -4.81 -16.53 -15.29
N LYS A 160 -3.79 -16.47 -16.15
CA LYS A 160 -2.40 -16.74 -15.74
C LYS A 160 -1.89 -15.65 -14.79
N ALA A 161 -2.17 -14.38 -15.05
CA ALA A 161 -1.84 -13.28 -14.14
C ALA A 161 -2.48 -13.47 -12.74
N LEU A 162 -3.77 -13.81 -12.68
CA LEU A 162 -4.45 -14.08 -11.41
C LEU A 162 -4.00 -15.36 -10.71
N ARG A 163 -3.52 -16.37 -11.46
CA ARG A 163 -2.91 -17.57 -10.86
C ARG A 163 -1.56 -17.24 -10.21
N LEU A 164 -0.79 -16.33 -10.82
CA LEU A 164 0.48 -15.85 -10.27
C LEU A 164 0.24 -14.97 -9.03
N ASN A 165 -0.73 -14.07 -9.10
CA ASN A 165 -1.11 -13.21 -8.00
C ASN A 165 -2.63 -12.94 -8.00
N LYS A 166 -3.36 -13.61 -7.10
CA LYS A 166 -4.82 -13.45 -6.96
C LYS A 166 -5.22 -12.02 -6.54
N LYS A 167 -4.33 -11.29 -5.85
CA LYS A 167 -4.54 -9.91 -5.42
C LYS A 167 -4.17 -8.89 -6.51
N PHE A 168 -3.90 -9.32 -7.76
CA PHE A 168 -3.62 -8.41 -8.88
C PHE A 168 -4.90 -7.83 -9.50
N THR A 169 -5.53 -6.96 -8.73
CA THR A 169 -6.94 -6.54 -8.87
C THR A 169 -7.29 -5.82 -10.16
N ARG A 170 -6.33 -5.15 -10.81
CA ARG A 170 -6.52 -4.51 -12.12
C ARG A 170 -6.92 -5.47 -13.24
N THR A 171 -6.74 -6.78 -13.04
CA THR A 171 -7.04 -7.81 -14.04
C THR A 171 -8.53 -8.12 -14.13
N TYR A 172 -9.27 -8.03 -13.01
CA TYR A 172 -10.69 -8.43 -12.96
C TYR A 172 -11.60 -7.62 -13.90
N PRO A 173 -11.52 -6.27 -13.94
CA PRO A 173 -12.31 -5.48 -14.90
C PRO A 173 -12.03 -5.86 -16.36
N GLN A 174 -10.76 -6.13 -16.71
CA GLN A 174 -10.38 -6.47 -18.09
C GLN A 174 -10.85 -7.88 -18.48
N MET A 175 -10.81 -8.83 -17.54
CA MET A 175 -11.39 -10.15 -17.74
C MET A 175 -12.91 -10.08 -17.91
N ALA A 176 -13.60 -9.31 -17.07
CA ALA A 176 -15.05 -9.15 -17.16
C ALA A 176 -15.45 -8.50 -18.49
N LYS A 177 -14.76 -7.43 -18.91
CA LYS A 177 -14.92 -6.85 -20.25
C LYS A 177 -14.73 -7.88 -21.36
N THR A 178 -13.74 -8.76 -21.24
CA THR A 178 -13.49 -9.80 -22.24
C THR A 178 -14.62 -10.83 -22.28
N TYR A 179 -15.17 -11.21 -21.13
CA TYR A 179 -16.34 -12.09 -21.03
C TYR A 179 -17.60 -11.45 -21.62
N LEU A 180 -17.84 -10.16 -21.38
CA LEU A 180 -18.95 -9.43 -22.00
C LEU A 180 -18.85 -9.39 -23.53
N LEU A 181 -17.65 -9.19 -24.08
CA LEU A 181 -17.41 -9.27 -25.52
C LEU A 181 -17.65 -10.68 -26.11
N LEU A 182 -17.58 -11.73 -25.28
CA LEU A 182 -17.94 -13.09 -25.63
C LEU A 182 -19.44 -13.39 -25.44
N GLY A 183 -20.23 -12.43 -24.93
CA GLY A 183 -21.64 -12.64 -24.57
C GLY A 183 -21.85 -13.40 -23.26
N ASP A 184 -20.80 -13.63 -22.47
CA ASP A 184 -20.83 -14.42 -21.24
C ASP A 184 -20.96 -13.52 -20.01
N THR A 185 -22.17 -13.01 -19.81
CA THR A 185 -22.45 -12.06 -18.74
C THR A 185 -22.33 -12.67 -17.34
N ALA A 186 -22.62 -13.97 -17.20
CA ALA A 186 -22.52 -14.67 -15.93
C ALA A 186 -21.07 -14.74 -15.44
N ASN A 187 -20.11 -15.08 -16.31
CA ASN A 187 -18.70 -15.08 -15.92
C ASN A 187 -18.15 -13.66 -15.72
N ALA A 188 -18.67 -12.65 -16.45
CA ALA A 188 -18.32 -11.26 -16.18
C ALA A 188 -18.70 -10.83 -14.76
N GLU A 189 -19.93 -11.12 -14.30
CA GLU A 189 -20.38 -10.85 -12.92
C GLU A 189 -19.50 -11.59 -11.90
N ASN A 190 -19.32 -12.90 -12.08
CA ASN A 190 -18.55 -13.74 -11.15
C ASN A 190 -17.11 -13.23 -10.96
N VAL A 191 -16.44 -12.84 -12.06
CA VAL A 191 -15.08 -12.32 -12.01
C VAL A 191 -15.03 -10.97 -11.30
N LEU A 192 -15.97 -10.05 -11.56
CA LEU A 192 -15.99 -8.77 -10.86
C LEU A 192 -16.25 -8.91 -9.36
N LEU A 193 -17.18 -9.80 -8.96
CA LEU A 193 -17.45 -10.08 -7.55
C LEU A 193 -16.24 -10.74 -6.86
N ALA A 194 -15.51 -11.62 -7.56
CA ALA A 194 -14.25 -12.15 -7.07
C ALA A 194 -13.20 -11.04 -6.89
N GLY A 195 -13.10 -10.10 -7.82
CA GLY A 195 -12.24 -8.91 -7.70
C GLY A 195 -12.61 -8.04 -6.50
N LEU A 196 -13.90 -7.79 -6.29
CA LEU A 196 -14.41 -7.02 -5.15
C LEU A 196 -14.07 -7.65 -3.80
N SER A 197 -14.00 -8.99 -3.74
CA SER A 197 -13.55 -9.69 -2.53
C SER A 197 -12.08 -9.47 -2.18
N HIS A 198 -11.29 -8.87 -3.10
CA HIS A 198 -9.89 -8.53 -2.91
C HIS A 198 -9.64 -7.03 -2.80
N SER A 199 -10.35 -6.19 -3.54
CA SER A 199 -10.23 -4.73 -3.43
C SER A 199 -11.50 -4.00 -3.87
N TYR A 200 -11.76 -2.87 -3.22
CA TYR A 200 -12.72 -1.85 -3.60
C TYR A 200 -12.12 -0.82 -4.57
N ASP A 201 -11.21 -1.24 -5.46
CA ASP A 201 -10.63 -0.39 -6.50
C ASP A 201 -11.74 0.23 -7.37
N ALA A 202 -11.57 1.51 -7.74
CA ALA A 202 -12.54 2.29 -8.52
C ALA A 202 -13.06 1.54 -9.75
N GLU A 203 -12.17 0.95 -10.55
CA GLU A 203 -12.50 0.24 -11.79
C GLU A 203 -13.37 -1.01 -11.56
N ILE A 204 -13.26 -1.67 -10.40
CA ILE A 204 -14.09 -2.84 -10.06
C ILE A 204 -15.52 -2.37 -9.76
N LEU A 205 -15.67 -1.34 -8.91
CA LEU A 205 -16.98 -0.79 -8.58
C LEU A 205 -17.67 -0.20 -9.81
N LEU A 206 -16.92 0.52 -10.64
CA LEU A 206 -17.43 1.12 -11.87
C LEU A 206 -17.91 0.03 -12.85
N SER A 207 -17.10 -1.01 -13.07
CA SER A 207 -17.47 -2.14 -13.94
C SER A 207 -18.69 -2.91 -13.43
N LEU A 208 -18.85 -3.07 -12.11
CA LEU A 208 -20.06 -3.67 -11.53
C LEU A 208 -21.29 -2.79 -11.75
N GLY A 209 -21.15 -1.47 -11.55
CA GLY A 209 -22.22 -0.51 -11.83
C GLY A 209 -22.66 -0.54 -13.29
N ASP A 210 -21.70 -0.46 -14.22
CA ASP A 210 -21.95 -0.52 -15.67
C ASP A 210 -22.62 -1.85 -16.06
N LEU A 211 -22.12 -2.98 -15.52
CA LEU A 211 -22.68 -4.30 -15.77
C LEU A 211 -24.15 -4.38 -15.33
N TYR A 212 -24.46 -4.05 -14.08
CA TYR A 212 -25.84 -4.15 -13.60
C TYR A 212 -26.77 -3.13 -14.23
N SER A 213 -26.27 -1.96 -14.60
CA SER A 213 -27.03 -0.98 -15.39
C SER A 213 -27.41 -1.57 -16.75
N SER A 214 -26.47 -2.23 -17.45
CA SER A 214 -26.74 -2.87 -18.75
C SER A 214 -27.73 -4.05 -18.66
N LEU A 215 -27.80 -4.70 -17.50
CA LEU A 215 -28.73 -5.79 -17.20
C LEU A 215 -30.12 -5.30 -16.74
N GLY A 216 -30.33 -3.99 -16.60
CA GLY A 216 -31.55 -3.44 -16.01
C GLY A 216 -31.72 -3.74 -14.51
N ASN A 217 -30.68 -4.24 -13.83
CA ASN A 217 -30.71 -4.49 -12.39
C ASN A 217 -30.40 -3.21 -11.63
N GLU A 218 -31.38 -2.32 -11.59
CA GLU A 218 -31.26 -0.97 -11.04
C GLU A 218 -30.80 -0.96 -9.58
N ARG A 219 -31.32 -1.89 -8.75
CA ARG A 219 -30.92 -2.01 -7.34
C ARG A 219 -29.42 -2.23 -7.17
N LYS A 220 -28.84 -3.18 -7.92
CA LYS A 220 -27.40 -3.45 -7.83
C LYS A 220 -26.58 -2.36 -8.52
N ALA A 221 -27.06 -1.77 -9.61
CA ALA A 221 -26.41 -0.64 -10.27
C ALA A 221 -26.26 0.55 -9.30
N LYS A 222 -27.37 0.98 -8.67
CA LYS A 222 -27.39 2.02 -7.62
C LYS A 222 -26.42 1.73 -6.49
N LYS A 223 -26.35 0.48 -6.01
CA LYS A 223 -25.40 0.06 -4.96
C LYS A 223 -23.95 0.35 -5.37
N TYR A 224 -23.49 -0.16 -6.51
CA TYR A 224 -22.07 -0.07 -6.87
C TYR A 224 -21.67 1.31 -7.41
N TYR A 225 -22.54 1.98 -8.14
CA TYR A 225 -22.34 3.39 -8.51
C TYR A 225 -22.34 4.31 -7.28
N GLY A 226 -23.21 4.08 -6.31
CA GLY A 226 -23.22 4.84 -5.06
C GLY A 226 -21.91 4.66 -4.28
N LEU A 227 -21.43 3.42 -4.12
CA LEU A 227 -20.13 3.17 -3.49
C LEU A 227 -18.99 3.85 -4.26
N PHE A 228 -18.97 3.74 -5.59
CA PHE A 228 -17.97 4.41 -6.42
C PHE A 228 -17.99 5.93 -6.22
N ALA A 229 -19.17 6.56 -6.33
CA ALA A 229 -19.32 8.00 -6.17
C ALA A 229 -18.91 8.47 -4.78
N TYR A 230 -19.26 7.72 -3.74
CA TYR A 230 -18.87 8.03 -2.37
C TYR A 230 -17.33 8.02 -2.20
N PHE A 231 -16.67 6.97 -2.69
CA PHE A 231 -15.23 6.81 -2.47
C PHE A 231 -14.37 7.69 -3.38
N PHE A 232 -14.79 7.89 -4.63
CA PHE A 232 -13.92 8.38 -5.68
C PHE A 232 -14.43 9.66 -6.35
N PRO A 233 -14.62 10.75 -5.59
CA PRO A 233 -15.10 12.04 -6.12
C PRO A 233 -14.14 12.69 -7.14
N TYR A 234 -12.86 12.32 -7.09
CA TYR A 234 -11.83 12.85 -7.98
C TYR A 234 -11.65 12.01 -9.26
N HIS A 235 -12.33 10.87 -9.36
CA HIS A 235 -12.21 10.00 -10.52
C HIS A 235 -12.89 10.63 -11.75
N PRO A 236 -12.32 10.52 -12.97
CA PRO A 236 -12.89 11.11 -14.18
C PRO A 236 -14.34 10.70 -14.46
N SER A 237 -14.68 9.44 -14.18
CA SER A 237 -16.05 8.92 -14.29
C SER A 237 -17.04 9.40 -13.22
N TYR A 238 -16.60 10.20 -12.22
CA TYR A 238 -17.47 10.66 -11.13
C TYR A 238 -18.73 11.34 -11.63
N GLN A 239 -18.57 12.35 -12.51
CA GLN A 239 -19.69 13.14 -13.03
C GLN A 239 -20.74 12.26 -13.74
N ARG A 240 -20.30 11.38 -14.66
CA ARG A 240 -21.20 10.44 -15.36
C ARG A 240 -21.99 9.57 -14.39
N VAL A 241 -21.33 9.06 -13.35
CA VAL A 241 -21.96 8.18 -12.37
C VAL A 241 -22.96 8.97 -11.51
N THR A 242 -22.63 10.17 -11.09
CA THR A 242 -23.56 11.01 -10.30
C THR A 242 -24.76 11.46 -11.11
N GLU A 243 -24.60 11.80 -12.39
CA GLU A 243 -25.70 12.13 -13.29
C GLU A 243 -26.65 10.93 -13.45
N TRP A 244 -26.10 9.72 -13.63
CA TRP A 244 -26.89 8.49 -13.67
C TRP A 244 -27.63 8.26 -12.34
N LEU A 245 -26.97 8.44 -11.19
CA LEU A 245 -27.60 8.26 -9.88
C LEU A 245 -28.76 9.25 -9.68
N ASN A 246 -28.56 10.51 -10.01
CA ASN A 246 -29.59 11.56 -9.93
C ASN A 246 -30.78 11.25 -10.83
N SER A 247 -30.55 10.83 -12.08
CA SER A 247 -31.63 10.47 -13.01
C SER A 247 -32.43 9.24 -12.56
N HIS A 248 -31.90 8.46 -11.62
CA HIS A 248 -32.57 7.32 -11.00
C HIS A 248 -32.99 7.60 -9.54
N GLY A 249 -33.11 8.87 -9.15
CA GLY A 249 -33.64 9.29 -7.85
C GLY A 249 -32.70 9.04 -6.67
N VAL A 250 -31.39 8.99 -6.89
CA VAL A 250 -30.37 8.87 -5.84
C VAL A 250 -29.56 10.17 -5.78
N GLU A 251 -29.99 11.10 -4.93
CA GLU A 251 -29.33 12.40 -4.75
C GLU A 251 -28.10 12.33 -3.82
N ASN A 252 -28.13 11.42 -2.84
CA ASN A 252 -27.00 11.19 -1.95
C ASN A 252 -26.47 9.75 -2.13
N PRO A 253 -25.31 9.57 -2.79
CA PRO A 253 -24.73 8.24 -2.99
C PRO A 253 -24.48 7.57 -1.64
N TYR A 254 -24.91 6.30 -1.50
CA TYR A 254 -24.95 5.55 -0.25
C TYR A 254 -23.72 5.74 0.66
N THR A 255 -23.98 6.19 1.89
CA THR A 255 -22.97 6.32 2.96
C THR A 255 -23.35 5.53 4.22
N THR A 256 -24.40 4.70 4.20
CA THR A 256 -25.08 4.24 5.42
C THR A 256 -24.16 3.56 6.45
N ASP A 257 -23.05 2.99 5.99
CA ASP A 257 -22.04 2.37 6.86
C ASP A 257 -20.68 3.08 6.84
N PHE A 258 -20.49 4.05 5.93
CA PHE A 258 -19.23 4.80 5.79
C PHE A 258 -19.46 6.24 6.20
N SER A 259 -18.99 6.58 7.38
CA SER A 259 -19.03 7.93 7.91
C SER A 259 -17.65 8.59 7.78
N PRO A 260 -17.63 9.91 7.60
CA PRO A 260 -16.39 10.64 7.78
C PRO A 260 -15.85 10.42 9.19
N PRO A 261 -14.53 10.22 9.37
CA PRO A 261 -13.93 10.34 10.68
C PRO A 261 -14.19 11.76 11.20
N PRO A 262 -14.60 11.89 12.47
CA PRO A 262 -14.81 13.19 13.08
C PRO A 262 -13.48 13.93 13.19
N GLU A 263 -13.52 15.22 12.87
CA GLU A 263 -12.40 16.14 13.07
C GLU A 263 -12.19 16.38 14.58
N ARG A 264 -10.92 16.56 14.99
CA ARG A 264 -10.53 16.71 16.39
C ARG A 264 -9.99 18.11 16.64
N ASN A 265 -10.70 18.84 17.49
CA ASN A 265 -10.23 20.11 18.03
C ASN A 265 -8.92 19.90 18.82
N PRO A 266 -8.09 20.94 18.98
CA PRO A 266 -6.80 20.83 19.66
C PRO A 266 -6.86 20.14 21.03
N GLU A 267 -7.92 20.38 21.80
CA GLU A 267 -8.11 19.78 23.14
C GLU A 267 -8.40 18.26 23.10
N ASP A 268 -8.94 17.76 22.00
CA ASP A 268 -9.25 16.34 21.76
C ASP A 268 -8.08 15.60 21.08
N ARG A 269 -6.91 16.24 20.94
CA ARG A 269 -5.70 15.64 20.36
C ARG A 269 -4.87 14.94 21.44
N PHE A 270 -5.43 13.87 21.99
CA PHE A 270 -4.97 13.22 23.22
C PHE A 270 -3.77 12.25 23.07
N PHE A 271 -3.21 12.06 21.87
CA PHE A 271 -2.09 11.13 21.64
C PHE A 271 -0.77 11.70 22.20
N PRO A 272 -0.27 11.19 23.34
CA PRO A 272 0.87 11.81 24.02
C PRO A 272 2.18 11.49 23.30
N ILE A 273 3.03 12.50 23.12
CA ILE A 273 4.40 12.29 22.62
C ILE A 273 5.21 11.50 23.65
N GLY A 274 5.94 10.50 23.17
CA GLY A 274 6.66 9.52 23.99
C GLY A 274 5.81 8.36 24.47
N GLU A 275 4.51 8.26 24.13
CA GLU A 275 3.71 7.08 24.43
C GLU A 275 4.30 5.86 23.70
N GLU A 276 4.72 4.86 24.47
CA GLU A 276 5.29 3.61 23.96
C GLU A 276 4.52 2.41 24.51
N LYS A 277 4.14 1.47 23.64
CA LYS A 277 3.41 0.27 24.02
C LYS A 277 3.94 -0.97 23.31
N LEU A 278 3.97 -2.06 24.07
CA LEU A 278 4.24 -3.40 23.58
C LEU A 278 2.96 -4.22 23.68
N TYR A 279 2.72 -5.06 22.68
CA TYR A 279 1.61 -5.98 22.60
C TYR A 279 2.15 -7.36 22.25
N ASN A 280 1.86 -8.34 23.09
CA ASN A 280 2.25 -9.72 22.89
C ASN A 280 1.18 -10.44 22.07
N VAL A 281 1.59 -11.10 20.99
CA VAL A 281 0.72 -11.87 20.09
C VAL A 281 0.81 -13.34 20.46
N PHE A 282 -0.34 -14.01 20.64
CA PHE A 282 -0.45 -15.40 21.04
C PHE A 282 -1.30 -16.19 20.05
N PHE A 283 -0.86 -17.40 19.73
CA PHE A 283 -1.65 -18.43 19.07
C PHE A 283 -1.84 -19.59 20.04
N GLY A 284 -3.05 -19.73 20.59
CA GLY A 284 -3.28 -20.57 21.76
C GLY A 284 -2.41 -20.11 22.94
N PRO A 285 -1.73 -21.01 23.67
CA PRO A 285 -0.86 -20.64 24.79
C PRO A 285 0.52 -20.12 24.36
N ILE A 286 0.85 -20.15 23.06
CA ILE A 286 2.20 -19.86 22.57
C ILE A 286 2.30 -18.40 22.14
N LYS A 287 3.23 -17.64 22.74
CA LYS A 287 3.59 -16.30 22.26
C LYS A 287 4.22 -16.42 20.87
N SER A 288 3.48 -15.99 19.85
CA SER A 288 3.85 -16.09 18.44
C SER A 288 4.50 -14.85 17.87
N GLY A 289 4.47 -13.74 18.60
CA GLY A 289 5.13 -12.50 18.18
C GLY A 289 4.85 -11.32 19.10
N GLU A 290 5.16 -10.14 18.61
CA GLU A 290 4.89 -8.88 19.27
C GLU A 290 4.57 -7.76 18.26
N LEU A 291 3.81 -6.78 18.75
CA LEU A 291 3.57 -5.50 18.10
C LEU A 291 4.05 -4.40 19.05
N TYR A 292 4.90 -3.52 18.58
CA TYR A 292 5.36 -2.34 19.30
C TYR A 292 4.85 -1.07 18.62
N THR A 293 4.46 -0.08 19.43
CA THR A 293 4.08 1.25 18.94
C THR A 293 4.79 2.34 19.73
N LYS A 294 5.15 3.43 19.05
CA LYS A 294 5.67 4.67 19.67
C LYS A 294 5.15 5.90 18.97
N ILE A 295 4.52 6.81 19.72
CA ILE A 295 4.18 8.15 19.24
C ILE A 295 5.41 9.03 19.50
N ALA A 296 6.28 9.19 18.51
CA ALA A 296 7.62 9.70 18.74
C ALA A 296 7.70 11.22 18.79
N ASP A 297 6.95 11.91 17.92
CA ASP A 297 7.04 13.37 17.78
C ASP A 297 5.80 13.94 17.06
N THR A 298 5.69 15.26 17.03
CA THR A 298 4.85 16.00 16.08
C THR A 298 5.71 16.77 15.08
N LEU A 299 5.22 16.92 13.85
CA LEU A 299 5.87 17.75 12.83
C LEU A 299 4.83 18.33 11.87
N ASN A 300 5.19 19.40 11.16
CA ASN A 300 4.38 19.89 10.05
C ASN A 300 4.84 19.23 8.74
N PHE A 301 3.95 18.46 8.12
CA PHE A 301 4.19 17.78 6.86
C PHE A 301 3.31 18.37 5.76
N ASN A 302 3.91 19.16 4.85
CA ASN A 302 3.21 19.83 3.75
C ASN A 302 2.00 20.68 4.23
N GLY A 303 2.13 21.38 5.35
CA GLY A 303 1.06 22.20 5.91
C GLY A 303 0.06 21.43 6.79
N ILE A 304 0.26 20.13 7.02
CA ILE A 304 -0.56 19.30 7.91
C ILE A 304 0.24 19.00 9.17
N ASP A 305 -0.30 19.36 10.34
CA ASP A 305 0.29 18.93 11.61
C ASP A 305 0.03 17.44 11.79
N VAL A 306 1.09 16.65 11.94
CA VAL A 306 1.01 15.19 12.04
C VAL A 306 1.67 14.68 13.31
N TYR A 307 1.23 13.52 13.79
CA TYR A 307 2.01 12.67 14.68
C TYR A 307 2.92 11.76 13.86
N LYS A 308 4.18 11.63 14.27
CA LYS A 308 5.08 10.58 13.78
C LYS A 308 4.95 9.35 14.67
N VAL A 309 4.37 8.28 14.13
CA VAL A 309 4.13 7.03 14.85
C VAL A 309 5.00 5.92 14.27
N TYR A 310 5.76 5.27 15.14
CA TYR A 310 6.52 4.07 14.81
C TYR A 310 5.72 2.83 15.15
N PHE A 311 5.78 1.83 14.29
CA PHE A 311 5.26 0.49 14.53
C PHE A 311 6.35 -0.53 14.24
N SER A 312 6.37 -1.62 14.99
CA SER A 312 7.24 -2.78 14.75
C SER A 312 6.41 -4.04 14.96
N ILE A 313 6.43 -4.95 14.00
CA ILE A 313 5.74 -6.23 14.06
C ILE A 313 6.78 -7.33 13.88
N ASP A 314 6.88 -8.19 14.88
CA ASP A 314 7.90 -9.21 14.96
C ASP A 314 7.27 -10.57 15.26
N SER A 315 7.57 -11.57 14.45
CA SER A 315 7.26 -12.97 14.78
C SER A 315 8.26 -13.49 15.80
N ASN A 316 7.81 -14.40 16.66
CA ASN A 316 8.70 -15.11 17.56
C ASN A 316 9.71 -15.92 16.73
N PRO A 317 11.04 -15.68 16.86
CA PRO A 317 12.05 -16.41 16.09
C PRO A 317 11.98 -17.93 16.27
N ALA A 318 11.55 -18.41 17.45
CA ALA A 318 11.37 -19.84 17.72
C ALA A 318 10.21 -20.45 16.89
N LEU A 319 9.31 -19.63 16.35
CA LEU A 319 8.20 -20.02 15.48
C LEU A 319 8.38 -19.55 14.03
N ALA A 320 9.61 -19.20 13.64
CA ALA A 320 9.95 -18.75 12.29
C ALA A 320 9.54 -19.76 11.18
N PHE A 321 9.37 -21.04 11.52
CA PHE A 321 8.89 -22.07 10.60
C PHE A 321 7.42 -21.88 10.17
N ILE A 322 6.62 -21.11 10.93
CA ILE A 322 5.22 -20.79 10.61
C ILE A 322 5.16 -19.53 9.73
N ALA A 323 5.79 -18.45 10.19
CA ALA A 323 5.98 -17.21 9.44
C ALA A 323 7.16 -16.44 10.03
N THR A 324 7.95 -15.81 9.18
CA THR A 324 8.96 -14.82 9.59
C THR A 324 8.48 -13.45 9.17
N VAL A 325 8.02 -12.67 10.13
CA VAL A 325 7.69 -11.24 9.96
C VAL A 325 8.64 -10.44 10.82
N HIS A 326 9.38 -9.54 10.20
CA HIS A 326 10.09 -8.44 10.85
C HIS A 326 9.83 -7.21 9.99
N SER A 327 8.82 -6.44 10.38
CA SER A 327 8.35 -5.29 9.61
C SER A 327 8.25 -4.08 10.52
N ASP A 328 8.97 -3.03 10.16
CA ASP A 328 8.94 -1.75 10.85
C ASP A 328 8.23 -0.73 9.96
N TYR A 329 7.47 0.16 10.59
CA TYR A 329 6.69 1.17 9.89
C TYR A 329 6.83 2.52 10.56
N ILE A 330 6.79 3.57 9.76
CA ILE A 330 6.67 4.95 10.25
C ILE A 330 5.47 5.58 9.57
N THR A 331 4.50 6.03 10.34
CA THR A 331 3.30 6.70 9.83
C THR A 331 3.24 8.14 10.29
N TYR A 332 2.89 9.03 9.36
CA TYR A 332 2.42 10.37 9.66
C TYR A 332 0.90 10.37 9.72
N LEU A 333 0.36 10.58 10.93
CA LEU A 333 -1.08 10.67 11.20
C LEU A 333 -1.50 12.12 11.35
N ASP A 334 -2.45 12.58 10.53
CA ASP A 334 -3.02 13.92 10.64
C ASP A 334 -3.55 14.18 12.06
N GLN A 335 -3.12 15.24 12.73
CA GLN A 335 -3.61 15.55 14.07
C GLN A 335 -5.10 15.92 14.12
N ASN A 336 -5.71 16.34 13.00
CA ASN A 336 -7.13 16.64 12.95
C ASN A 336 -7.94 15.35 12.75
N SER A 337 -7.81 14.71 11.59
CA SER A 337 -8.61 13.52 11.23
C SER A 337 -8.05 12.18 11.73
N LYS A 338 -6.77 12.15 12.14
CA LYS A 338 -5.96 10.97 12.49
C LYS A 338 -5.90 9.90 11.40
N LEU A 339 -6.24 10.26 10.17
CA LEU A 339 -5.97 9.43 9.01
C LEU A 339 -4.49 9.49 8.67
N ALA A 340 -3.98 8.39 8.10
CA ALA A 340 -2.65 8.37 7.53
C ALA A 340 -2.54 9.39 6.36
N VAL A 341 -1.44 10.13 6.37
CA VAL A 341 -1.04 11.06 5.30
C VAL A 341 0.12 10.46 4.51
N ARG A 342 1.07 9.85 5.22
CA ARG A 342 2.19 9.10 4.63
C ARG A 342 2.55 7.92 5.52
N HIS A 343 2.92 6.79 4.92
CA HIS A 343 3.27 5.57 5.62
C HIS A 343 4.50 4.93 4.96
N PHE A 344 5.60 4.84 5.69
CA PHE A 344 6.81 4.12 5.30
C PHE A 344 6.74 2.68 5.82
N LEU A 345 7.07 1.74 4.96
CA LEU A 345 7.06 0.31 5.24
C LEU A 345 8.46 -0.23 4.95
N HIS A 346 9.13 -0.67 6.00
CA HIS A 346 10.35 -1.47 5.94
C HIS A 346 9.96 -2.93 6.16
N THR A 347 9.79 -3.69 5.08
CA THR A 347 9.24 -5.05 5.16
C THR A 347 10.33 -6.09 5.00
N ARG A 348 10.45 -7.01 5.96
CA ARG A 348 11.22 -8.27 5.83
C ARG A 348 10.31 -9.45 6.16
N GLU A 349 9.65 -10.00 5.14
CA GLU A 349 8.66 -11.07 5.29
C GLU A 349 8.93 -12.24 4.36
N ASN A 350 9.16 -13.44 4.90
CA ASN A 350 9.26 -14.69 4.13
C ASN A 350 10.09 -14.57 2.82
N LYS A 351 11.25 -13.88 2.89
CA LYS A 351 12.22 -13.56 1.82
C LYS A 351 11.95 -12.30 0.99
N ILE A 352 10.79 -11.66 1.14
CA ILE A 352 10.52 -10.34 0.58
C ILE A 352 11.22 -9.31 1.44
N ILE A 353 12.11 -8.54 0.83
CA ILE A 353 12.72 -7.37 1.44
C ILE A 353 12.42 -6.22 0.50
N ASN A 354 11.68 -5.23 0.96
CA ASN A 354 11.43 -4.02 0.19
C ASN A 354 11.22 -2.83 1.12
N GLU A 355 11.46 -1.67 0.54
CA GLU A 355 11.17 -0.38 1.14
C GLU A 355 10.02 0.23 0.35
N LYS A 356 8.98 0.67 1.05
CA LYS A 356 7.82 1.31 0.40
C LYS A 356 7.45 2.59 1.11
N ILE A 357 7.03 3.59 0.34
CA ILE A 357 6.28 4.74 0.86
C ILE A 357 4.92 4.78 0.20
N TYR A 358 3.88 4.78 1.04
CA TYR A 358 2.51 5.11 0.68
C TYR A 358 2.26 6.58 0.95
N ASP A 359 1.81 7.30 -0.07
CA ASP A 359 1.30 8.66 0.01
C ASP A 359 -0.22 8.65 -0.19
N PHE A 360 -0.92 9.27 0.76
CA PHE A 360 -2.36 9.47 0.72
C PHE A 360 -2.65 10.92 0.27
N ASP A 361 -2.47 11.20 -1.02
CA ASP A 361 -2.72 12.52 -1.61
C ASP A 361 -4.23 12.78 -1.74
N ARG A 362 -4.82 13.22 -0.63
CA ARG A 362 -6.26 13.52 -0.54
C ARG A 362 -6.67 14.73 -1.36
N LYS A 363 -5.74 15.65 -1.63
CA LYS A 363 -6.00 16.86 -2.42
C LYS A 363 -6.28 16.51 -3.88
N ASN A 364 -5.52 15.56 -4.42
CA ASN A 364 -5.69 15.11 -5.81
C ASN A 364 -6.45 13.78 -5.93
N GLY A 365 -6.86 13.18 -4.81
CA GLY A 365 -7.55 11.89 -4.78
C GLY A 365 -6.68 10.73 -5.23
N LYS A 366 -5.38 10.75 -4.93
CA LYS A 366 -4.40 9.76 -5.39
C LYS A 366 -3.77 9.00 -4.23
N PHE A 367 -3.70 7.69 -4.40
CA PHE A 367 -2.83 6.82 -3.61
C PHE A 367 -1.59 6.54 -4.45
N ILE A 368 -0.42 6.80 -3.89
CA ILE A 368 0.85 6.59 -4.56
C ILE A 368 1.70 5.66 -3.69
N CYS A 369 2.20 4.58 -4.28
CA CYS A 369 3.17 3.69 -3.67
C CYS A 369 4.46 3.73 -4.48
N ARG A 370 5.55 4.13 -3.83
CA ARG A 370 6.92 4.07 -4.38
C ARG A 370 7.66 2.97 -3.66
N VAL A 371 8.30 2.10 -4.43
CA VAL A 371 8.96 0.90 -3.91
C VAL A 371 10.42 0.86 -4.35
N VAL A 372 11.29 0.40 -3.47
CA VAL A 372 12.63 -0.10 -3.77
C VAL A 372 12.62 -1.59 -3.48
N GLN A 373 12.86 -2.40 -4.51
CA GLN A 373 12.91 -3.85 -4.39
C GLN A 373 14.26 -4.31 -3.81
N LYS A 374 14.33 -5.57 -3.35
CA LYS A 374 15.54 -6.15 -2.74
C LYS A 374 16.82 -6.01 -3.58
N ASP A 375 16.69 -6.11 -4.90
CA ASP A 375 17.81 -5.96 -5.84
C ASP A 375 18.09 -4.48 -6.18
N GLY A 376 17.35 -3.53 -5.62
CA GLY A 376 17.55 -2.09 -5.77
C GLY A 376 16.76 -1.45 -6.92
N HIS A 377 16.00 -2.23 -7.71
CA HIS A 377 15.18 -1.65 -8.76
C HIS A 377 13.93 -0.97 -8.19
N ILE A 378 13.55 0.15 -8.80
CA ILE A 378 12.43 0.97 -8.34
C ILE A 378 11.12 0.62 -9.04
N GLN A 379 9.99 0.84 -8.36
CA GLN A 379 8.65 0.62 -8.92
C GLN A 379 7.64 1.64 -8.38
N TYR A 380 6.71 2.05 -9.25
CA TYR A 380 5.64 3.00 -8.95
C TYR A 380 4.26 2.39 -9.15
N ILE A 381 3.36 2.62 -8.20
CA ILE A 381 1.95 2.26 -8.29
C ILE A 381 1.15 3.52 -7.96
N GLU A 382 0.18 3.85 -8.81
CA GLU A 382 -0.80 4.90 -8.55
C GLU A 382 -2.20 4.35 -8.71
N LYS A 383 -3.09 4.73 -7.79
CA LYS A 383 -4.51 4.42 -7.81
C LYS A 383 -5.32 5.65 -7.42
N TRP A 384 -6.60 5.65 -7.76
CA TRP A 384 -7.55 6.56 -7.14
C TRP A 384 -7.71 6.21 -5.67
N LEU A 385 -7.59 7.20 -4.79
CA LEU A 385 -7.67 7.04 -3.35
C LEU A 385 -9.14 7.11 -2.91
N PRO A 386 -9.70 6.05 -2.29
CA PRO A 386 -11.00 6.14 -1.65
C PRO A 386 -10.94 7.15 -0.50
N ARG A 387 -11.99 7.97 -0.36
CA ARG A 387 -12.17 8.84 0.82
C ARG A 387 -11.98 8.05 2.12
N TYR A 388 -11.40 8.71 3.12
CA TYR A 388 -11.24 8.19 4.48
C TYR A 388 -10.44 6.88 4.62
N THR A 389 -9.69 6.48 3.59
CA THR A 389 -8.77 5.33 3.66
C THR A 389 -7.61 5.62 4.62
N THR A 390 -7.27 4.68 5.49
CA THR A 390 -6.04 4.69 6.31
C THR A 390 -5.16 3.46 6.00
N ASP A 391 -3.96 3.35 6.57
CA ASP A 391 -3.13 2.14 6.44
C ASP A 391 -3.51 1.07 7.48
N GLY A 392 -3.02 -0.16 7.28
CA GLY A 392 -3.34 -1.31 8.14
C GLY A 392 -2.89 -1.19 9.60
N THR A 393 -1.86 -0.41 9.90
CA THR A 393 -1.37 -0.22 11.28
C THR A 393 -2.14 0.89 11.99
N SER A 394 -2.51 1.93 11.24
CA SER A 394 -3.19 3.12 11.75
C SER A 394 -4.68 2.91 12.05
N ILE A 395 -5.26 1.77 11.64
CA ILE A 395 -6.61 1.37 12.07
C ILE A 395 -6.72 1.27 13.61
N LEU A 396 -5.61 0.98 14.31
CA LEU A 396 -5.55 0.99 15.77
C LEU A 396 -5.87 2.38 16.32
N PHE A 397 -5.21 3.41 15.78
CA PHE A 397 -5.39 4.80 16.18
C PHE A 397 -6.74 5.35 15.72
N TYR A 398 -7.26 4.88 14.58
CA TYR A 398 -8.64 5.11 14.17
C TYR A 398 -9.62 4.62 15.25
N ALA A 399 -9.49 3.37 15.68
CA ALA A 399 -10.37 2.79 16.70
C ALA A 399 -10.28 3.52 18.06
N ARG A 400 -9.07 3.91 18.50
CA ARG A 400 -8.86 4.66 19.77
C ARG A 400 -9.68 5.95 19.85
N GLN A 401 -9.93 6.60 18.72
CA GLN A 401 -10.68 7.86 18.69
C GLN A 401 -12.19 7.66 18.82
N LEU A 402 -12.71 6.58 18.22
CA LEU A 402 -14.15 6.37 18.10
C LEU A 402 -14.71 5.48 19.21
N VAL A 403 -13.85 4.91 20.08
CA VAL A 403 -14.24 3.88 21.03
C VAL A 403 -15.38 4.27 21.96
N LYS A 404 -15.55 5.56 22.25
CA LYS A 404 -16.63 6.10 23.07
C LYS A 404 -17.89 6.51 22.30
N GLU A 405 -17.86 6.54 20.98
CA GLU A 405 -18.92 7.16 20.16
C GLU A 405 -20.17 6.30 19.96
N LYS A 406 -20.21 5.05 20.46
CA LYS A 406 -21.39 4.17 20.41
C LYS A 406 -22.01 4.06 19.01
N ARG A 407 -21.17 3.69 18.03
CA ARG A 407 -21.51 3.70 16.60
C ARG A 407 -20.99 2.45 15.90
N SER A 408 -21.59 2.14 14.75
CA SER A 408 -21.05 1.18 13.79
C SER A 408 -20.45 1.93 12.62
N GLU A 409 -19.33 1.42 12.11
CA GLU A 409 -18.52 2.10 11.13
C GLU A 409 -17.84 1.07 10.23
N ARG A 410 -17.87 1.28 8.92
CA ARG A 410 -17.07 0.52 7.97
C ARG A 410 -15.83 1.33 7.61
N VAL A 411 -14.67 0.78 7.95
CA VAL A 411 -13.38 1.45 7.80
C VAL A 411 -12.67 0.91 6.57
N MET A 412 -12.23 1.82 5.69
CA MET A 412 -11.41 1.49 4.52
C MET A 412 -9.92 1.52 4.91
N THR A 413 -9.21 0.44 4.60
CA THR A 413 -7.76 0.36 4.78
C THR A 413 -7.05 -0.07 3.49
N ILE A 414 -5.79 0.33 3.35
CA ILE A 414 -4.92 -0.23 2.31
C ILE A 414 -4.02 -1.33 2.88
N ILE A 415 -4.11 -2.53 2.29
CA ILE A 415 -3.33 -3.73 2.64
C ILE A 415 -2.82 -4.35 1.35
N ASP A 416 -1.51 -4.59 1.24
CA ASP A 416 -0.87 -5.09 0.01
C ASP A 416 -1.32 -4.32 -1.25
N GLU A 417 -1.34 -2.99 -1.17
CA GLU A 417 -1.80 -2.09 -2.23
C GLU A 417 -3.25 -2.30 -2.71
N ASN A 418 -4.10 -2.97 -1.91
CA ASN A 418 -5.52 -3.19 -2.17
C ASN A 418 -6.38 -2.50 -1.09
N PHE A 419 -7.46 -1.87 -1.53
CA PHE A 419 -8.42 -1.19 -0.66
C PHE A 419 -9.42 -2.19 -0.12
N VAL A 420 -9.37 -2.43 1.18
CA VAL A 420 -10.18 -3.45 1.86
C VAL A 420 -10.96 -2.83 3.00
N VAL A 421 -12.00 -3.51 3.47
CA VAL A 421 -12.91 -2.96 4.46
C VAL A 421 -13.03 -3.84 5.70
N SER A 422 -13.12 -3.18 6.85
CA SER A 422 -13.46 -3.78 8.14
C SER A 422 -14.72 -3.12 8.68
N ASP A 423 -15.69 -3.91 9.13
CA ASP A 423 -16.80 -3.40 9.93
C ASP A 423 -16.37 -3.36 11.40
N ILE A 424 -16.57 -2.21 12.05
CA ILE A 424 -16.26 -2.00 13.47
C ILE A 424 -17.51 -1.46 14.16
N ASN A 425 -17.92 -2.13 15.22
CA ASN A 425 -19.00 -1.71 16.10
C ASN A 425 -18.38 -1.29 17.45
N PHE A 426 -18.42 0.01 17.70
CA PHE A 426 -18.02 0.63 18.96
C PHE A 426 -19.17 0.50 19.94
N THR A 427 -19.14 -0.54 20.77
CA THR A 427 -20.35 -1.01 21.46
C THR A 427 -20.78 -0.14 22.64
N GLY A 428 -19.83 0.60 23.24
CA GLY A 428 -20.01 1.28 24.52
C GLY A 428 -20.25 0.36 25.72
N LYS A 429 -20.13 -0.97 25.55
CA LYS A 429 -20.21 -1.95 26.62
C LYS A 429 -18.86 -2.06 27.32
N PHE A 430 -18.91 -2.35 28.61
CA PHE A 430 -17.72 -2.60 29.43
C PHE A 430 -17.66 -4.08 29.78
N GLU A 431 -16.48 -4.68 29.65
CA GLU A 431 -16.23 -6.06 30.05
C GLU A 431 -14.93 -6.15 30.85
N PRO A 432 -14.83 -7.06 31.83
CA PRO A 432 -13.57 -7.32 32.52
C PRO A 432 -12.57 -7.96 31.54
N VAL A 433 -11.33 -7.48 31.57
CA VAL A 433 -10.24 -7.97 30.72
C VAL A 433 -9.01 -8.22 31.58
N GLU A 434 -8.48 -9.43 31.48
CA GLU A 434 -7.26 -9.83 32.18
C GLU A 434 -6.01 -9.50 31.37
N HIS A 435 -5.05 -8.84 32.02
CA HIS A 435 -3.78 -8.43 31.45
C HIS A 435 -2.73 -8.32 32.57
N ASN A 436 -1.56 -8.92 32.38
CA ASN A 436 -0.45 -8.88 33.35
C ASN A 436 -0.86 -9.16 34.81
N ASP A 437 -1.60 -10.25 35.04
CA ASP A 437 -2.09 -10.65 36.36
C ASP A 437 -3.02 -9.63 37.05
N THR A 438 -3.54 -8.66 36.28
CA THR A 438 -4.54 -7.67 36.72
C THR A 438 -5.78 -7.77 35.84
N ALA A 439 -6.93 -7.37 36.38
CA ALA A 439 -8.17 -7.24 35.62
C ALA A 439 -8.65 -5.79 35.67
N GLU A 440 -9.03 -5.25 34.51
CA GLU A 440 -9.64 -3.93 34.40
C GLU A 440 -10.86 -3.94 33.47
N MET A 441 -11.76 -2.97 33.65
CA MET A 441 -12.95 -2.84 32.80
C MET A 441 -12.57 -2.16 31.48
N GLY A 442 -12.57 -2.94 30.39
CA GLY A 442 -12.32 -2.45 29.04
C GLY A 442 -13.60 -2.11 28.28
N ILE A 443 -13.55 -1.04 27.48
CA ILE A 443 -14.59 -0.70 26.51
C ILE A 443 -14.48 -1.67 25.34
N LEU A 444 -15.52 -2.45 25.10
CA LEU A 444 -15.58 -3.44 24.03
C LEU A 444 -15.85 -2.80 22.67
N ILE A 445 -15.07 -3.20 21.68
CA ILE A 445 -15.42 -3.12 20.26
C ILE A 445 -15.55 -4.53 19.69
N THR A 446 -16.43 -4.69 18.71
CA THR A 446 -16.55 -5.92 17.93
C THR A 446 -16.44 -5.58 16.45
N GLY A 447 -16.02 -6.51 15.61
CA GLY A 447 -16.00 -6.22 14.19
C GLY A 447 -15.77 -7.43 13.31
N LYS A 448 -15.68 -7.18 12.01
CA LYS A 448 -15.43 -8.19 10.99
C LYS A 448 -14.55 -7.65 9.88
N ASN A 449 -13.48 -8.35 9.58
CA ASN A 449 -12.63 -8.12 8.41
C ASN A 449 -13.23 -8.85 7.20
N HIS A 450 -13.44 -8.12 6.10
CA HIS A 450 -13.94 -8.68 4.83
C HIS A 450 -12.81 -9.00 3.85
N TYR A 451 -11.61 -9.23 4.37
CA TYR A 451 -10.41 -9.53 3.62
C TYR A 451 -9.49 -10.47 4.43
N LYS A 452 -8.44 -10.97 3.77
CA LYS A 452 -7.34 -11.69 4.41
C LYS A 452 -6.13 -10.78 4.54
N GLY A 453 -5.88 -10.30 5.76
CA GLY A 453 -4.76 -9.43 6.12
C GLY A 453 -3.45 -10.18 6.36
N ILE A 454 -2.46 -9.46 6.90
CA ILE A 454 -1.16 -9.99 7.35
C ILE A 454 -1.40 -11.14 8.34
N LEU A 455 -0.58 -12.19 8.29
CA LEU A 455 -0.73 -13.42 9.11
C LEU A 455 -2.10 -14.13 9.00
N GLY A 456 -2.91 -13.78 7.99
CA GLY A 456 -4.21 -14.41 7.76
C GLY A 456 -5.34 -13.87 8.65
N PHE A 457 -5.19 -12.68 9.26
CA PHE A 457 -6.30 -11.97 9.91
C PHE A 457 -7.50 -11.88 8.98
N THR A 458 -8.64 -12.40 9.43
CA THR A 458 -9.88 -12.50 8.66
C THR A 458 -11.06 -12.61 9.62
N GLY A 459 -12.28 -12.44 9.13
CA GLY A 459 -13.45 -12.79 9.94
C GLY A 459 -13.63 -11.88 11.16
N ASN A 460 -14.25 -12.40 12.21
CA ASN A 460 -14.67 -11.59 13.35
C ASN A 460 -13.51 -11.25 14.28
N PHE A 461 -13.61 -10.11 14.95
CA PHE A 461 -12.68 -9.72 15.99
C PHE A 461 -13.38 -9.01 17.14
N ARG A 462 -12.71 -8.99 18.28
CA ARG A 462 -13.06 -8.22 19.47
C ARG A 462 -11.83 -7.44 19.93
N GLY A 463 -12.05 -6.25 20.44
CA GLY A 463 -10.99 -5.43 21.03
C GLY A 463 -11.49 -4.78 22.30
N TRP A 464 -10.61 -4.59 23.26
CA TRP A 464 -10.92 -3.94 24.51
C TRP A 464 -9.95 -2.80 24.73
N PHE A 465 -10.49 -1.63 25.05
CA PHE A 465 -9.73 -0.39 25.23
C PHE A 465 -9.93 0.11 26.66
N ARG A 466 -8.91 0.72 27.26
CA ARG A 466 -9.00 1.33 28.58
C ARG A 466 -10.08 2.39 28.63
N ASN A 467 -10.79 2.45 29.74
CA ASN A 467 -11.72 3.53 30.02
C ASN A 467 -11.03 4.68 30.76
N ASP A 468 -10.03 5.27 30.12
CA ASP A 468 -9.33 6.48 30.59
C ASP A 468 -9.27 7.51 29.44
N HIS A 469 -8.51 8.60 29.60
CA HIS A 469 -8.39 9.60 28.55
C HIS A 469 -7.49 9.18 27.36
N THR A 470 -6.78 8.05 27.48
CA THR A 470 -5.82 7.56 26.47
C THR A 470 -6.43 6.53 25.53
N TYR A 471 -7.49 5.84 25.97
CA TYR A 471 -8.12 4.73 25.27
C TYR A 471 -7.09 3.72 24.78
N LEU A 472 -6.14 3.34 25.61
CA LEU A 472 -5.13 2.38 25.21
C LEU A 472 -5.78 1.00 24.95
N PRO A 473 -5.48 0.33 23.84
CA PRO A 473 -5.87 -1.06 23.63
C PRO A 473 -5.28 -1.92 24.76
N ILE A 474 -6.11 -2.72 25.43
CA ILE A 474 -5.70 -3.66 26.50
C ILE A 474 -5.49 -5.06 25.90
N GLN A 475 -6.46 -5.50 25.12
CA GLN A 475 -6.49 -6.83 24.52
C GLN A 475 -7.23 -6.78 23.20
N ALA A 476 -6.90 -7.68 22.29
CA ALA A 476 -7.71 -7.95 21.11
C ALA A 476 -7.69 -9.44 20.79
N ASP A 477 -8.78 -9.91 20.23
CA ASP A 477 -8.95 -11.29 19.77
C ASP A 477 -9.41 -11.23 18.31
N PHE A 478 -8.70 -11.93 17.44
CA PHE A 478 -8.97 -11.96 16.01
C PHE A 478 -9.14 -13.38 15.52
N GLU A 479 -10.16 -13.61 14.71
CA GLU A 479 -10.20 -14.81 13.87
C GLU A 479 -9.07 -14.77 12.83
N ILE A 480 -8.50 -15.95 12.60
CA ILE A 480 -7.60 -16.22 11.48
C ILE A 480 -8.07 -17.49 10.78
N TRP A 481 -7.53 -17.77 9.60
CA TRP A 481 -7.90 -18.95 8.83
C TRP A 481 -7.69 -20.31 9.54
N VAL A 482 -6.83 -20.37 10.57
CA VAL A 482 -6.48 -21.60 11.33
C VAL A 482 -6.79 -21.51 12.83
N GLY A 483 -7.61 -20.55 13.28
CA GLY A 483 -7.95 -20.42 14.70
C GLY A 483 -8.17 -18.97 15.14
N ARG A 484 -7.71 -18.63 16.35
CA ARG A 484 -7.75 -17.26 16.88
C ARG A 484 -6.37 -16.81 17.33
N ILE A 485 -6.10 -15.52 17.12
CA ILE A 485 -4.94 -14.84 17.66
C ILE A 485 -5.42 -13.94 18.79
N LEU A 486 -4.76 -14.05 19.94
CA LEU A 486 -4.97 -13.19 21.08
C LEU A 486 -3.79 -12.21 21.18
N ILE A 487 -4.08 -10.92 21.25
CA ILE A 487 -3.09 -9.86 21.42
C ILE A 487 -3.34 -9.24 22.79
N LYS A 488 -2.32 -9.22 23.66
CA LYS A 488 -2.40 -8.64 25.00
C LYS A 488 -1.40 -7.52 25.14
N MET A 489 -1.77 -6.42 25.80
CA MET A 489 -0.81 -5.39 26.20
C MET A 489 0.28 -6.05 27.07
N GLY A 490 1.54 -5.79 26.76
CA GLY A 490 2.69 -6.24 27.52
C GLY A 490 2.92 -5.39 28.77
N SER A 491 3.67 -5.92 29.72
CA SER A 491 4.07 -5.23 30.94
C SER A 491 5.16 -4.19 30.71
N GLN A 492 5.31 -3.28 31.68
CA GLN A 492 6.41 -2.31 31.65
C GLN A 492 7.79 -3.01 31.71
N LEU A 493 7.87 -4.17 32.38
CA LEU A 493 9.10 -4.97 32.42
C LEU A 493 9.41 -5.54 31.03
N GLU A 494 8.44 -6.14 30.36
CA GLU A 494 8.62 -6.65 28.99
C GLU A 494 9.01 -5.55 28.00
N LEU A 495 8.39 -4.37 28.11
CA LEU A 495 8.78 -3.22 27.30
C LEU A 495 10.24 -2.81 27.57
N LYS A 496 10.68 -2.77 28.84
CA LYS A 496 12.09 -2.48 29.19
C LYS A 496 13.04 -3.55 28.66
N LEU A 497 12.69 -4.84 28.78
CA LEU A 497 13.50 -5.96 28.29
C LEU A 497 13.65 -5.90 26.77
N ARG A 498 12.57 -5.60 26.03
CA ARG A 498 12.62 -5.41 24.57
C ARG A 498 13.61 -4.31 24.18
N LYS A 499 13.56 -3.16 24.88
CA LYS A 499 14.47 -2.03 24.64
C LYS A 499 15.94 -2.34 24.94
N PHE A 500 16.21 -3.32 25.79
CA PHE A 500 17.57 -3.76 26.08
C PHE A 500 18.09 -4.76 25.04
N ALA A 501 17.18 -5.54 24.45
CA ALA A 501 17.52 -6.58 23.47
C ALA A 501 17.69 -6.05 22.03
N ARG A 502 17.12 -4.88 21.72
CA ARG A 502 17.32 -4.12 20.48
C ARG A 502 18.25 -2.96 20.73
#